data_AF-A0A9Q4B626-F1
#
_entry.id   AF-A0A9Q4B626-F1
#
_cell.length_a   1.000
_cell.length_b   1.000
_cell.length_c   1.000
_cell.angle_alpha   90.00
_cell.angle_beta   90.00
_cell.angle_gamma   90.00
#
_symmetry.space_group_name_H-M   'P 1'
#
loop_
_entity.id
_entity.type
_entity.pdbx_description
1 polymer ?
#
loop_
_entity_poly.entity_id
_entity_poly.type
_entity_poly.pdbx_seq_one_letter_code
_entity_poly.pdbx_strand_id
1 'polypeptide(L)' 'MQEVILALVAGLVVGFLFGLIKLPIPAPPALAGVMGIFGVYLGYKLFQWVTASFFG' A
#
# COMPACT_ATOMS: atom_id res chain seq x y z
N MET A 1 -13.87 -5.52 -3.32
CA MET A 1 -12.88 -6.61 -3.49
C MET A 1 -12.23 -6.56 -4.87
N GLN A 2 -13.00 -6.28 -5.93
CA GLN A 2 -12.48 -6.09 -7.29
C GLN A 2 -11.42 -4.99 -7.35
N GLU A 3 -11.61 -3.90 -6.60
CA GLU A 3 -10.71 -2.76 -6.50
C GLU A 3 -9.32 -3.16 -6.00
N VAL A 4 -9.25 -4.10 -5.04
CA VAL A 4 -7.98 -4.60 -4.49
C VAL A 4 -7.20 -5.38 -5.54
N ILE A 5 -7.89 -6.25 -6.28
CA ILE A 5 -7.30 -7.04 -7.36
C ILE A 5 -6.84 -6.12 -8.50
N LEU A 6 -7.68 -5.14 -8.89
CA LEU A 6 -7.35 -4.16 -9.92
C LEU A 6 -6.16 -3.29 -9.51
N ALA A 7 -6.09 -2.84 -8.26
CA ALA A 7 -4.96 -2.07 -7.73
C ALA A 7 -3.66 -2.88 -7.72
N LEU A 8 -3.73 -4.17 -7.35
CA LEU A 8 -2.57 -5.08 -7.40
C LEU A 8 -2.07 -5.26 -8.84
N VAL A 9 -2.97 -5.57 -9.77
CA VAL A 9 -2.62 -5.73 -11.19
C VAL A 9 -2.06 -4.45 -11.77
N ALA A 10 -2.68 -3.30 -11.50
CA ALA A 10 -2.17 -2.00 -11.94
C ALA A 10 -0.77 -1.73 -11.39
N GLY A 11 -0.53 -1.98 -10.09
CA GLY A 11 0.79 -1.83 -9.47
C GLY A 11 1.86 -2.74 -10.11
N LEU A 12 1.50 -3.99 -10.40
CA LEU A 12 2.39 -4.94 -11.09
C LEU A 12 2.73 -4.47 -12.51
N VAL A 13 1.73 -4.07 -13.29
CA VAL A 13 1.92 -3.60 -14.66
C VAL A 13 2.77 -2.34 -14.69
N VAL A 14 2.46 -1.35 -13.83
CA VAL A 14 3.24 -0.10 -13.75
C VAL A 14 4.67 -0.37 -13.30
N GLY A 15 4.87 -1.16 -12.26
CA GLY A 15 6.21 -1.51 -11.77
C GLY A 15 7.05 -2.24 -12.83
N PHE A 16 6.44 -3.20 -13.53
CA PHE A 16 7.10 -3.94 -14.60
C PHE A 16 7.47 -3.04 -15.78
N LEU A 17 6.53 -2.20 -16.24
CA LEU A 17 6.77 -1.27 -17.35
C LEU A 17 7.91 -0.31 -17.04
N PHE A 18 7.90 0.30 -15.85
CA PHE A 18 8.94 1.25 -15.44
C PHE A 18 10.32 0.59 -15.31
N GLY A 19 10.37 -0.64 -14.80
CA GLY A 19 11.59 -1.45 -14.77
C GLY A 19 12.09 -1.79 -16.18
N LEU A 20 11.19 -2.11 -17.11
CA LEU A 20 11.53 -2.45 -18.50
C LEU A 20 12.17 -1.28 -19.25
N ILE A 21 11.60 -0.09 -19.11
CA ILE A 21 12.08 1.14 -19.78
C ILE A 21 13.14 1.90 -18.97
N LYS A 22 13.57 1.36 -17.82
CA LYS A 22 14.58 1.94 -16.91
C LYS A 22 14.23 3.37 -16.45
N LEU A 23 12.95 3.69 -16.33
CA LEU A 23 12.51 4.96 -15.77
C LEU A 23 12.55 4.91 -14.24
N PRO A 24 12.81 6.06 -13.56
CA PRO A 24 12.66 6.13 -12.12
C PRO A 24 11.22 5.77 -11.73
N ILE A 25 11.09 4.84 -10.79
CA ILE A 25 9.79 4.33 -10.33
C ILE A 25 9.11 5.42 -9.50
N PRO A 26 7.83 5.77 -9.77
CA PRO A 26 7.09 6.77 -9.01
C PRO A 26 6.65 6.25 -7.62
N ALA A 27 6.64 4.92 -7.42
CA ALA A 27 6.32 4.27 -6.15
C ALA A 27 7.55 4.23 -5.23
N PRO A 28 7.36 4.06 -3.89
CA PRO A 28 8.49 3.96 -2.96
C PRO A 28 9.48 2.89 -3.41
N PRO A 29 10.73 3.26 -3.76
CA PRO A 29 11.66 2.32 -4.39
C PRO A 29 12.23 1.29 -3.41
N ALA A 30 12.08 1.53 -2.10
CA ALA A 30 12.57 0.65 -1.05
C ALA A 30 11.42 -0.03 -0.31
N LEU A 31 11.64 -1.29 0.09
CA LEU A 31 10.72 -2.04 0.94
C LEU A 31 10.34 -1.27 2.22
N ALA A 32 11.27 -0.49 2.78
CA ALA A 32 11.02 0.37 3.94
C ALA A 32 9.87 1.37 3.70
N GLY A 33 9.77 1.96 2.50
CA GLY A 33 8.70 2.89 2.17
C GLY A 33 7.34 2.21 2.05
N VAL A 34 7.31 1.01 1.46
CA VAL A 34 6.10 0.18 1.37
C VAL A 34 5.62 -0.23 2.77
N MET A 35 6.55 -0.66 3.63
CA MET A 35 6.25 -1.03 5.01
C MET A 35 5.75 0.17 5.84
N GLY A 36 6.25 1.38 5.58
CA GLY A 36 5.74 2.60 6.20
C GLY A 36 4.26 2.85 5.91
N ILE A 37 3.86 2.80 4.63
CA ILE A 37 2.45 2.97 4.22
C ILE A 37 1.57 1.88 4.84
N PHE A 38 2.04 0.63 4.83
CA PHE A 38 1.34 -0.50 5.43
C PHE A 38 1.14 -0.31 6.95
N GLY A 39 2.19 0.14 7.65
CA GLY A 39 2.14 0.44 9.08
C GLY A 39 1.16 1.56 9.43
N VAL A 40 1.08 2.61 8.62
CA VAL A 40 0.10 3.70 8.80
C VAL A 40 -1.34 3.18 8.71
N TYR A 41 -1.63 2.36 7.69
CA TYR A 41 -2.96 1.76 7.52
C TYR A 41 -3.34 0.84 8.70
N LEU A 42 -2.43 -0.03 9.12
CA LEU A 42 -2.62 -0.93 10.26
C LEU A 42 -2.80 -0.16 11.57
N GLY A 43 -1.98 0.87 11.81
CA GLY A 43 -2.11 1.72 12.98
C GLY A 43 -3.48 2.40 13.06
N TYR A 44 -3.98 2.90 11.93
CA TYR A 44 -5.33 3.48 11.85
C TYR A 44 -6.42 2.44 12.12
N LYS A 45 -6.31 1.23 11.54
CA LYS A 45 -7.24 0.14 11.81
C LYS A 45 -7.24 -0.30 13.27
N LEU A 46 -6.05 -0.38 13.88
CA LEU A 46 -5.91 -0.67 15.30
C LEU A 46 -6.56 0.41 16.16
N PHE A 47 -6.35 1.69 15.82
CA PHE A 47 -7.00 2.79 16.51
C PHE A 47 -8.54 2.68 16.42
N GLN A 48 -9.10 2.45 15.23
CA GLN A 48 -10.54 2.23 15.06
C GLN A 48 -11.06 1.09 15.96
N TRP A 49 -10.33 -0.02 16.02
CA TRP A 49 -10.71 -1.17 16.84
C TRP A 49 -10.66 -0.87 18.34
N VAL A 50 -9.60 -0.20 18.81
CA VAL A 50 -9.49 0.24 20.21
C VAL A 50 -10.60 1.23 20.55
N THR A 51 -10.84 2.24 19.71
CA THR A 51 -11.92 3.21 19.94
C THR A 51 -13.28 2.53 20.02
N ALA A 52 -13.59 1.60 19.10
CA ALA A 52 -14.85 0.88 19.11
C ALA A 52 -15.01 -0.05 20.33
N SER A 53 -13.92 -0.58 20.88
CA SER A 53 -13.95 -1.54 21.99
C SER A 53 -14.00 -0.88 23.38
N PHE A 54 -13.48 0.33 23.51
CA PHE A 54 -13.33 1.03 24.80
C PHE A 54 -14.18 2.30 24.93
N PHE A 55 -14.62 2.90 23.82
CA PHE A 55 -15.36 4.16 23.81
C PHE A 55 -16.70 4.09 23.04
N GLY A 56 -17.09 2.89 22.58
CA GLY A 56 -18.42 2.60 22.00
C GLY A 56 -19.27 1.81 22.98
#